data_AF-A0A1F9TPC2-F1
#
_entry.id   AF-A0A1F9TPC2-F1
#
_cell.length_a   1.000
_cell.length_b   1.000
_cell.length_c   1.000
_cell.angle_alpha   90.00
_cell.angle_beta   90.00
_cell.angle_gamma   90.00
#
_symmetry.space_group_name_H-M   'P 1'
#
loop_
_entity.id
_entity.type
_entity.pdbx_description
1 polymer ?
#
loop_
_entity_poly.entity_id
_entity_poly.type
_entity_poly.pdbx_seq_one_letter_code
_entity_poly.pdbx_strand_id
1 'polypeptide(L)'
;MEKEKAIQCVPVELIDRLKALAARLWSEKNPVSVHLNAVLEEFGPDLKSLGQIINDYETEYAGRAAKHREDCARGEARLRKEIEDLKARLAGSEAARAEALKRIEELRAALSEREDALGALKVKTSETEGDLNSRYVAKMQELYEKVNRKELDMLARWEEKNKSLETRSQEFEAQQATRGKQLKLRERALEEEFNARKAELIRTFDRIREGLEARERALPQAPAKGGGL
;
A
#
# COMPACT_ATOMS: atom_id res chain seq x y z
N MET A 1 -35.80 -19.12 83.60
CA MET A 1 -35.84 -18.54 84.95
C MET A 1 -34.40 -18.37 85.41
N GLU A 2 -33.77 -17.32 84.91
CA GLU A 2 -32.40 -16.97 85.32
C GLU A 2 -32.53 -16.25 86.65
N LYS A 3 -31.90 -16.81 87.69
CA LYS A 3 -31.75 -16.14 88.97
C LYS A 3 -30.78 -14.99 88.72
N GLU A 4 -31.30 -13.79 88.51
CA GLU A 4 -30.55 -12.55 88.53
C GLU A 4 -29.72 -12.54 89.81
N LYS A 5 -28.43 -12.82 89.67
CA LYS A 5 -27.47 -12.68 90.75
C LYS A 5 -27.22 -11.19 90.89
N ALA A 6 -28.14 -10.50 91.55
CA ALA A 6 -27.85 -9.19 92.11
C ALA A 6 -26.57 -9.36 92.92
N ILE A 7 -25.50 -8.67 92.51
CA ILE A 7 -24.31 -8.53 93.34
C ILE A 7 -24.73 -7.62 94.48
N GLN A 8 -25.44 -8.21 95.43
CA GLN A 8 -25.91 -7.54 96.61
C GLN A 8 -24.75 -7.55 97.59
N CYS A 9 -24.23 -6.37 97.91
CA CYS A 9 -23.13 -6.21 98.86
C CYS A 9 -23.45 -6.85 100.23
N VAL A 10 -24.74 -7.09 100.51
CA VAL A 10 -25.24 -7.88 101.64
C VAL A 10 -26.28 -8.87 101.09
N PRO A 11 -26.11 -10.19 101.25
CA PRO A 11 -27.09 -11.17 100.80
C PRO A 11 -28.46 -10.91 101.42
N VAL A 12 -29.55 -10.93 100.62
CA VAL A 12 -30.96 -10.84 101.13
C VAL A 12 -31.17 -11.79 102.30
N GLU A 13 -30.61 -12.99 102.19
CA GLU A 13 -30.66 -14.06 103.17
C GLU A 13 -30.09 -13.64 104.54
N LEU A 14 -29.08 -12.76 104.56
CA LEU A 14 -28.50 -12.23 105.79
C LEU A 14 -29.41 -11.17 106.43
N ILE A 15 -29.98 -10.27 105.62
CA ILE A 15 -30.95 -9.25 106.06
C ILE A 15 -32.18 -9.92 106.66
N ASP A 16 -32.70 -10.96 106.00
CA ASP A 16 -33.88 -11.69 106.46
C ASP A 16 -33.60 -12.47 107.75
N ARG A 17 -32.41 -13.06 107.88
CA ARG A 17 -31.96 -13.68 109.14
C ARG A 17 -31.83 -12.66 110.27
N LEU A 18 -31.32 -11.45 109.99
CA LEU A 18 -31.22 -10.38 110.98
C LEU A 18 -32.59 -9.86 111.41
N LYS A 19 -33.54 -9.72 110.49
CA LYS A 19 -34.94 -9.37 110.80
C LYS A 19 -35.62 -10.46 111.64
N ALA A 20 -35.42 -11.72 111.29
CA ALA A 20 -35.95 -12.86 112.06
C ALA A 20 -35.34 -12.92 113.47
N LEU A 21 -34.04 -12.66 113.61
CA LEU A 21 -33.36 -12.56 114.90
C LEU A 21 -33.90 -11.38 115.72
N ALA A 22 -34.09 -10.22 115.11
CA ALA A 22 -34.65 -9.04 115.78
C ALA A 22 -36.07 -9.30 116.29
N ALA A 23 -36.92 -9.96 115.49
CA ALA A 23 -38.26 -10.37 115.89
C ALA A 23 -38.25 -11.36 117.06
N ARG A 24 -37.31 -12.32 117.06
CA ARG A 24 -37.16 -13.29 118.16
C ARG A 24 -36.69 -12.61 119.45
N LEU A 25 -35.66 -11.77 119.36
CA LEU A 25 -35.13 -11.02 120.52
C LEU A 25 -36.18 -10.05 121.10
N TRP A 26 -37.04 -9.48 120.25
CA TRP A 26 -38.17 -8.65 120.68
C TRP A 26 -39.19 -9.46 121.49
N SER A 27 -39.52 -10.67 121.02
CA SER A 27 -40.43 -11.58 121.74
C SER A 27 -39.86 -12.04 123.09
N GLU A 28 -38.53 -12.16 123.18
CA GLU A 28 -37.78 -12.51 124.41
C GLU A 28 -37.58 -11.30 125.35
N LYS A 29 -38.07 -10.11 125.01
CA LYS A 29 -37.88 -8.83 125.73
C LYS A 29 -36.40 -8.46 125.94
N ASN A 30 -35.53 -8.87 125.02
CA ASN A 30 -34.10 -8.57 125.08
C ASN A 30 -33.83 -7.14 124.60
N PRO A 31 -33.15 -6.27 125.38
CA PRO A 31 -32.87 -4.88 125.00
C PRO A 31 -32.05 -4.74 123.70
N VAL A 32 -31.28 -5.78 123.32
CA VAL A 32 -30.51 -5.82 122.07
C VAL A 32 -31.42 -5.77 120.82
N SER A 33 -32.68 -6.21 120.92
CA SER A 33 -33.65 -6.12 119.82
C SER A 33 -33.92 -4.69 119.39
N VAL A 34 -33.93 -3.73 120.32
CA VAL A 34 -34.13 -2.30 120.05
C VAL A 34 -32.98 -1.76 119.20
N HIS A 35 -31.74 -2.09 119.59
CA HIS A 35 -30.54 -1.66 118.86
C HIS A 35 -30.45 -2.30 117.47
N LEU A 36 -30.79 -3.59 117.34
CA LEU A 36 -30.78 -4.28 116.05
C LEU A 36 -31.87 -3.73 115.11
N ASN A 37 -33.07 -3.46 115.62
CA ASN A 37 -34.13 -2.82 114.83
C ASN A 37 -33.74 -1.41 114.40
N ALA A 38 -33.15 -0.60 115.30
CA ALA A 38 -32.67 0.75 114.95
C ALA A 38 -31.65 0.71 113.81
N VAL A 39 -30.69 -0.22 113.84
CA VAL A 39 -29.71 -0.41 112.76
C VAL A 39 -30.38 -0.88 111.46
N LEU A 40 -31.34 -1.81 111.52
CA LEU A 40 -32.07 -2.28 110.34
C LEU A 40 -32.96 -1.19 109.72
N GLU A 41 -33.51 -0.30 110.54
CA GLU A 41 -34.30 0.86 110.10
C GLU A 41 -33.41 1.97 109.53
N GLU A 42 -32.25 2.23 110.14
CA GLU A 42 -31.27 3.24 109.69
C GLU A 42 -30.70 2.90 108.31
N PHE A 43 -30.26 1.65 108.09
CA PHE A 43 -29.62 1.23 106.83
C PHE A 43 -30.60 0.66 105.79
N GLY A 44 -31.87 0.42 106.15
CA GLY A 44 -32.88 -0.11 105.24
C GLY A 44 -33.13 0.76 104.00
N PRO A 45 -33.29 2.09 104.13
CA PRO A 45 -33.39 3.02 103.01
C PRO A 45 -32.14 3.01 102.11
N ASP A 46 -30.95 2.98 102.69
CA ASP A 46 -29.68 2.99 101.96
C ASP A 46 -29.49 1.71 101.13
N LEU A 47 -29.84 0.55 101.67
CA LEU A 47 -29.80 -0.72 100.93
C LEU A 47 -30.76 -0.74 99.74
N LYS A 48 -31.95 -0.13 99.87
CA LYS A 48 -32.90 0.01 98.76
C LYS A 48 -32.40 0.99 97.71
N SER A 49 -31.86 2.13 98.14
CA SER A 49 -31.26 3.13 97.26
C SER A 49 -30.09 2.54 96.46
N LEU A 50 -29.19 1.81 97.12
CA LEU A 50 -28.05 1.14 96.47
C LEU A 50 -28.53 0.08 95.46
N GLY A 51 -29.57 -0.69 95.80
CA GLY A 51 -30.18 -1.65 94.88
C GLY A 51 -30.79 -1.01 93.64
N GLN A 52 -31.44 0.15 93.78
CA GLN A 52 -31.95 0.93 92.66
C GLN A 52 -30.81 1.44 91.78
N ILE A 53 -29.75 2.00 92.37
CA ILE A 53 -28.57 2.47 91.64
C ILE A 53 -27.93 1.33 90.84
N ILE A 54 -27.74 0.16 91.44
CA ILE A 54 -27.17 -1.01 90.75
C ILE A 54 -28.06 -1.42 89.57
N ASN A 55 -29.38 -1.51 89.78
CA ASN A 55 -30.32 -1.86 88.73
C ASN A 55 -30.32 -0.85 87.57
N ASP A 56 -30.25 0.45 87.88
CA ASP A 56 -30.15 1.51 86.87
C ASP A 56 -28.85 1.36 86.06
N TYR A 57 -27.72 1.11 86.72
CA TYR A 57 -26.44 0.86 86.05
C TYR A 57 -26.46 -0.40 85.18
N GLU A 58 -27.04 -1.50 85.65
CA GLU A 58 -27.16 -2.74 84.89
C GLU A 58 -28.05 -2.54 83.67
N THR A 59 -29.17 -1.84 83.83
CA THR A 59 -30.10 -1.51 82.74
C THR A 59 -29.43 -0.62 81.69
N GLU A 60 -28.73 0.43 82.12
CA GLU A 60 -27.97 1.30 81.22
C GLU A 60 -26.84 0.54 80.49
N TYR A 61 -26.11 -0.31 81.20
CA TYR A 61 -25.03 -1.10 80.63
C TYR A 61 -25.56 -2.12 79.60
N ALA A 62 -26.63 -2.83 79.94
CA ALA A 62 -27.30 -3.75 79.03
C ALA A 62 -27.82 -3.01 77.78
N GLY A 63 -28.40 -1.82 77.97
CA GLY A 63 -28.84 -0.95 76.87
C GLY A 63 -27.69 -0.54 75.94
N ARG A 64 -26.55 -0.09 76.50
CA ARG A 64 -25.36 0.24 75.71
C ARG A 64 -24.81 -0.98 74.96
N ALA A 65 -24.70 -2.12 75.63
CA ALA A 65 -24.21 -3.35 75.02
C ALA A 65 -25.13 -3.83 73.88
N ALA A 66 -26.45 -3.75 74.05
CA ALA A 66 -27.42 -4.08 73.01
C ALA A 66 -27.29 -3.14 71.80
N LYS A 67 -27.19 -1.83 72.04
CA LYS A 67 -26.98 -0.84 70.98
C LYS A 67 -25.69 -1.08 70.20
N HIS A 68 -24.58 -1.32 70.90
CA HIS A 68 -23.31 -1.64 70.24
C HIS A 68 -23.39 -2.92 69.39
N ARG A 69 -24.06 -3.97 69.88
CA ARG A 69 -24.28 -5.19 69.09
C ARG A 69 -25.10 -4.91 67.84
N GLU A 70 -26.15 -4.11 67.94
CA GLU A 70 -26.97 -3.73 66.79
C GLU A 70 -26.19 -2.89 65.77
N ASP A 71 -25.39 -1.92 66.24
CA ASP A 71 -24.53 -1.10 65.40
C ASP A 71 -23.48 -1.95 64.67
N CYS A 72 -22.83 -2.89 65.37
CA CYS A 72 -21.92 -3.85 64.76
C CYS A 72 -22.62 -4.74 63.72
N ALA A 73 -23.79 -5.30 64.04
CA ALA A 73 -24.55 -6.14 63.12
C ALA A 73 -24.98 -5.39 61.86
N ARG A 74 -25.40 -4.13 62.00
CA ARG A 74 -25.70 -3.25 60.85
C ARG A 74 -24.46 -2.95 60.03
N GLY A 75 -23.33 -2.68 60.68
CA GLY A 75 -22.04 -2.47 60.01
C GLY A 75 -21.61 -3.70 59.20
N GLU A 76 -21.70 -4.90 59.79
CA GLU A 76 -21.42 -6.15 59.10
C GLU A 76 -22.34 -6.38 57.90
N ALA A 77 -23.65 -6.17 58.07
CA ALA A 77 -24.62 -6.34 56.99
C ALA A 77 -24.33 -5.39 55.82
N ARG A 78 -23.98 -4.13 56.12
CA ARG A 78 -23.60 -3.14 55.11
C ARG A 78 -22.33 -3.56 54.37
N LEU A 79 -21.28 -3.94 55.08
CA LEU A 79 -20.02 -4.37 54.47
C LEU A 79 -20.19 -5.63 53.63
N ARG A 80 -21.01 -6.60 54.08
CA ARG A 80 -21.34 -7.79 53.29
C ARG A 80 -22.00 -7.41 51.96
N LYS A 81 -22.97 -6.49 51.99
CA LYS A 81 -23.62 -5.99 50.77
C LYS A 81 -22.63 -5.28 49.85
N GLU A 82 -21.77 -4.42 50.39
CA GLU A 82 -20.74 -3.73 49.59
C GLU A 82 -19.76 -4.73 48.95
N ILE A 83 -19.39 -5.81 49.65
CA ILE A 83 -18.56 -6.89 49.11
C ILE A 83 -19.27 -7.61 47.95
N GLU A 84 -20.56 -7.92 48.10
CA GLU A 84 -21.35 -8.56 47.05
C GLU A 84 -21.48 -7.67 45.80
N ASP A 85 -21.77 -6.39 45.99
CA ASP A 85 -21.85 -5.41 44.90
C ASP A 85 -20.51 -5.26 44.18
N LEU A 86 -19.39 -5.21 44.92
CA LEU A 86 -18.05 -5.15 44.34
C LEU A 86 -17.68 -6.43 43.58
N LYS A 87 -18.04 -7.60 44.10
CA LYS A 87 -17.84 -8.88 43.40
C LYS A 87 -18.62 -8.94 42.09
N ALA A 88 -19.87 -8.49 42.09
CA ALA A 88 -20.69 -8.44 40.88
C ALA A 88 -20.08 -7.50 39.82
N ARG A 89 -19.61 -6.32 40.24
CA ARG A 89 -18.93 -5.36 39.35
C ARG A 89 -17.63 -5.93 38.78
N LEU A 90 -16.84 -6.61 39.60
CA LEU A 90 -15.59 -7.24 39.16
C LEU A 90 -15.87 -8.32 38.12
N ALA A 91 -16.82 -9.22 38.38
CA ALA A 91 -17.21 -10.28 37.45
C ALA A 91 -17.72 -9.71 36.11
N GLY A 92 -18.52 -8.63 36.15
CA GLY A 92 -18.95 -7.92 34.94
C GLY A 92 -17.79 -7.33 34.15
N SER A 93 -16.80 -6.73 34.84
CA SER A 93 -15.61 -6.17 34.19
C SER A 93 -14.71 -7.25 33.60
N GLU A 94 -14.57 -8.40 34.27
CA GLU A 94 -13.80 -9.54 33.76
C GLU A 94 -14.45 -10.15 32.51
N ALA A 95 -15.77 -10.29 32.51
CA ALA A 95 -16.52 -10.75 31.34
C ALA A 95 -16.34 -9.80 30.14
N ALA A 96 -16.53 -8.49 30.36
CA ALA A 96 -16.33 -7.47 29.32
C ALA A 96 -14.89 -7.47 28.78
N ARG A 97 -13.89 -7.64 29.66
CA ARG A 97 -12.49 -7.77 29.26
C ARG A 97 -12.25 -9.01 28.41
N ALA A 98 -12.83 -10.15 28.77
CA ALA A 98 -12.70 -11.39 28.00
C ALA A 98 -13.32 -11.26 26.60
N GLU A 99 -14.49 -10.63 26.48
CA GLU A 99 -15.11 -10.33 25.19
C GLU A 99 -14.26 -9.37 24.34
N ALA A 100 -13.72 -8.31 24.95
CA ALA A 100 -12.84 -7.38 24.26
C ALA A 100 -11.57 -8.07 23.73
N LEU A 101 -10.97 -8.98 24.50
CA LEU A 101 -9.81 -9.76 24.06
C LEU A 101 -10.14 -10.67 22.87
N LYS A 102 -11.27 -11.39 22.93
CA LYS A 102 -11.75 -12.19 21.77
C LYS A 102 -11.92 -11.32 20.53
N ARG A 103 -12.52 -10.13 20.68
CA ARG A 103 -12.73 -9.23 19.56
C ARG A 103 -11.41 -8.70 18.98
N ILE A 104 -10.42 -8.45 19.81
CA ILE A 104 -9.07 -8.06 19.37
C ILE A 104 -8.42 -9.20 18.57
N GLU A 105 -8.56 -10.45 19.00
CA GLU A 105 -8.03 -11.62 18.28
C GLU A 105 -8.71 -11.79 16.91
N GLU A 106 -10.03 -11.69 16.84
CA GLU A 106 -10.79 -11.71 15.58
C GLU A 106 -10.32 -10.62 14.61
N LEU A 107 -10.16 -9.39 15.11
CA LEU A 107 -9.72 -8.26 14.29
C LEU A 107 -8.27 -8.43 13.82
N ARG A 108 -7.38 -9.01 14.65
CA ARG A 108 -6.00 -9.32 14.26
C ARG A 108 -5.95 -10.38 13.16
N ALA A 109 -6.75 -11.43 13.27
CA ALA A 109 -6.84 -12.45 12.22
C ALA A 109 -7.35 -11.85 10.90
N ALA A 110 -8.43 -11.08 10.95
CA ALA A 110 -8.97 -10.40 9.78
C ALA A 110 -7.98 -9.41 9.16
N LEU A 111 -7.20 -8.69 9.98
CA LEU A 111 -6.16 -7.79 9.49
C LEU A 111 -5.05 -8.55 8.76
N SER A 112 -4.56 -9.66 9.34
CA SER A 112 -3.55 -10.52 8.72
C SER A 112 -4.00 -11.03 7.36
N GLU A 113 -5.24 -11.53 7.25
CA GLU A 113 -5.80 -12.00 5.97
C GLU A 113 -5.85 -10.89 4.91
N ARG A 114 -6.16 -9.65 5.33
CA ARG A 114 -6.21 -8.49 4.43
C ARG A 114 -4.81 -8.06 3.98
N GLU A 115 -3.83 -8.12 4.87
CA GLU A 115 -2.44 -7.83 4.56
C GLU A 115 -1.88 -8.86 3.56
N ASP A 116 -2.17 -10.14 3.75
CA ASP A 116 -1.79 -11.22 2.83
C ASP A 116 -2.45 -11.03 1.45
N ALA A 117 -3.74 -10.73 1.41
CA ALA A 117 -4.46 -10.47 0.17
C ALA A 117 -3.89 -9.25 -0.58
N LEU A 118 -3.51 -8.20 0.15
CA LEU A 118 -2.90 -7.00 -0.41
C LEU A 118 -1.50 -7.31 -0.94
N GLY A 119 -0.71 -8.11 -0.23
CA GLY A 119 0.59 -8.62 -0.70
C GLY A 119 0.46 -9.40 -2.01
N ALA A 120 -0.48 -10.34 -2.08
CA ALA A 120 -0.76 -11.12 -3.28
C ALA A 120 -1.21 -10.25 -4.46
N LEU A 121 -2.05 -9.24 -4.20
CA LEU A 121 -2.49 -8.31 -5.24
C LEU A 121 -1.32 -7.48 -5.79
N LYS A 122 -0.43 -6.98 -4.92
CA LYS A 122 0.76 -6.23 -5.35
C LYS A 122 1.66 -7.05 -6.26
N VAL A 123 1.90 -8.32 -5.92
CA VAL A 123 2.70 -9.23 -6.75
C VAL A 123 2.03 -9.41 -8.11
N LYS A 124 0.74 -9.74 -8.15
CA LYS A 124 -0.01 -9.88 -9.41
C LYS A 124 0.05 -8.62 -10.27
N THR A 125 -0.13 -7.44 -9.67
CA THR A 125 -0.04 -6.18 -10.40
C THR A 125 1.37 -6.00 -10.99
N SER A 126 2.41 -6.24 -10.22
CA SER A 126 3.79 -6.12 -10.71
C SER A 126 4.12 -7.10 -11.85
N GLU A 127 3.61 -8.34 -11.77
CA GLU A 127 3.74 -9.33 -12.84
C GLU A 127 3.02 -8.87 -14.12
N THR A 128 1.78 -8.38 -13.99
CA THR A 128 1.01 -7.88 -15.14
C THR A 128 1.64 -6.65 -15.79
N GLU A 129 2.20 -5.74 -14.99
CA GLU A 129 2.95 -4.58 -15.48
C GLU A 129 4.22 -5.01 -16.22
N GLY A 130 4.95 -5.99 -15.66
CA GLY A 130 6.13 -6.58 -16.30
C GLY A 130 5.81 -7.25 -17.65
N ASP A 131 4.74 -8.04 -17.70
CA ASP A 131 4.27 -8.70 -18.93
C ASP A 131 3.86 -7.69 -20.00
N LEU A 132 3.11 -6.65 -19.62
CA LEU A 132 2.70 -5.60 -20.53
C LEU A 132 3.90 -4.84 -21.08
N ASN A 133 4.87 -4.49 -20.22
CA ASN A 133 6.08 -3.79 -20.64
C ASN A 133 6.92 -4.66 -21.58
N SER A 134 7.08 -5.96 -21.28
CA SER A 134 7.79 -6.90 -22.15
C SER A 134 7.14 -7.00 -23.54
N ARG A 135 5.80 -7.13 -23.60
CA ARG A 135 5.05 -7.13 -24.86
C ARG A 135 5.21 -5.82 -25.63
N TYR A 136 5.18 -4.69 -24.93
CA TYR A 136 5.39 -3.38 -25.55
C TYR A 136 6.79 -3.26 -26.17
N VAL A 137 7.84 -3.62 -25.43
CA VAL A 137 9.23 -3.60 -25.91
C VAL A 137 9.41 -4.54 -27.10
N ALA A 138 8.89 -5.76 -27.03
CA ALA A 138 8.94 -6.72 -28.14
C ALA A 138 8.24 -6.17 -29.39
N LYS A 139 7.09 -5.51 -29.22
CA LYS A 139 6.37 -4.89 -30.35
C LYS A 139 7.15 -3.73 -30.96
N MET A 140 7.78 -2.91 -30.14
CA MET A 140 8.64 -1.82 -30.62
C MET A 140 9.83 -2.36 -31.41
N GLN A 141 10.52 -3.39 -30.90
CA GLN A 141 11.61 -4.06 -31.61
C GLN A 141 11.14 -4.64 -32.95
N GLU A 142 10.00 -5.32 -32.98
CA GLU A 142 9.41 -5.86 -34.21
C GLU A 142 9.16 -4.75 -35.27
N LEU A 143 8.67 -3.58 -34.83
CA LEU A 143 8.44 -2.44 -35.71
C LEU A 143 9.75 -1.84 -36.24
N TYR A 144 10.75 -1.67 -35.38
CA TYR A 144 12.08 -1.20 -35.81
C TYR A 144 12.70 -2.14 -36.82
N GLU A 145 12.66 -3.45 -36.57
CA GLU A 145 13.16 -4.45 -37.52
C GLU A 145 12.41 -4.41 -38.85
N LYS A 146 11.08 -4.26 -38.82
CA LYS A 146 10.26 -4.15 -40.04
C LYS A 146 10.60 -2.91 -40.85
N VAL A 147 10.82 -1.77 -40.21
CA VAL A 147 11.22 -0.52 -40.88
C VAL A 147 12.62 -0.69 -41.47
N ASN A 148 13.58 -1.15 -40.69
CA ASN A 148 14.95 -1.37 -41.14
C ASN A 148 15.02 -2.35 -42.33
N ARG A 149 14.27 -3.46 -42.29
CA ARG A 149 14.18 -4.40 -43.43
C ARG A 149 13.62 -3.71 -44.68
N LYS A 150 12.56 -2.91 -44.56
CA LYS A 150 11.99 -2.17 -45.70
C LYS A 150 12.96 -1.15 -46.27
N GLU A 151 13.72 -0.46 -45.42
CA GLU A 151 14.73 0.51 -45.85
C GLU A 151 15.86 -0.18 -46.62
N LEU A 152 16.38 -1.30 -46.10
CA LEU A 152 17.38 -2.11 -46.79
C LEU A 152 16.86 -2.67 -48.12
N ASP A 153 15.63 -3.19 -48.16
CA ASP A 153 15.01 -3.69 -49.39
C ASP A 153 14.84 -2.56 -50.44
N MET A 154 14.46 -1.36 -50.00
CA MET A 154 14.35 -0.19 -50.88
C MET A 154 15.70 0.24 -51.43
N LEU A 155 16.74 0.28 -50.58
CA LEU A 155 18.10 0.58 -51.00
C LEU A 155 18.60 -0.44 -52.01
N ALA A 156 18.41 -1.73 -51.76
CA ALA A 156 18.80 -2.80 -52.69
C ALA A 156 18.10 -2.65 -54.06
N ARG A 157 16.79 -2.39 -54.07
CA ARG A 157 16.04 -2.14 -55.33
C ARG A 157 16.53 -0.90 -56.06
N TRP A 158 16.87 0.15 -55.31
CA TRP A 158 17.40 1.39 -55.88
C TRP A 158 18.79 1.16 -56.48
N GLU A 159 19.67 0.45 -55.79
CA GLU A 159 21.00 0.07 -56.29
C GLU A 159 20.93 -0.79 -57.55
N GLU A 160 20.04 -1.79 -57.58
CA GLU A 160 19.80 -2.63 -58.74
C GLU A 160 19.29 -1.81 -59.94
N LYS A 161 18.31 -0.93 -59.70
CA LYS A 161 17.80 -0.02 -60.74
C LYS A 161 18.88 0.93 -61.24
N ASN A 162 19.69 1.50 -60.35
CA ASN A 162 20.75 2.42 -60.72
C ASN A 162 21.82 1.70 -61.58
N LYS A 163 22.27 0.52 -61.17
CA LYS A 163 23.18 -0.33 -61.97
C LYS A 163 22.59 -0.66 -63.34
N SER A 164 21.30 -0.97 -63.42
CA SER A 164 20.64 -1.25 -64.70
C SER A 164 20.60 -0.03 -65.63
N LEU A 165 20.42 1.18 -65.07
CA LEU A 165 20.43 2.43 -65.81
C LEU A 165 21.85 2.81 -66.26
N GLU A 166 22.85 2.63 -65.40
CA GLU A 166 24.27 2.81 -65.75
C GLU A 166 24.67 1.88 -66.90
N THR A 167 24.29 0.61 -66.83
CA THR A 167 24.57 -0.37 -67.90
C THR A 167 23.92 0.07 -69.22
N ARG A 168 22.64 0.47 -69.19
CA ARG A 168 21.95 0.99 -70.38
C ARG A 168 22.60 2.27 -70.93
N SER A 169 23.05 3.18 -70.05
CA SER A 169 23.75 4.39 -70.47
C SER A 169 25.05 4.05 -71.19
N GLN A 170 25.85 3.12 -70.64
CA GLN A 170 27.08 2.64 -71.27
C GLN A 170 26.80 1.98 -72.63
N GLU A 171 25.74 1.18 -72.74
CA GLU A 171 25.31 0.60 -74.02
C GLU A 171 24.95 1.67 -75.05
N PHE A 172 24.17 2.69 -74.66
CA PHE A 172 23.82 3.80 -75.54
C PHE A 172 25.06 4.61 -75.97
N GLU A 173 25.97 4.91 -75.05
CA GLU A 173 27.23 5.59 -75.34
C GLU A 173 28.09 4.77 -76.31
N ALA A 174 28.20 3.46 -76.11
CA ALA A 174 28.93 2.56 -77.01
C ALA A 174 28.29 2.49 -78.41
N GLN A 175 26.95 2.43 -78.49
CA GLN A 175 26.21 2.47 -79.75
C GLN A 175 26.44 3.79 -80.49
N GLN A 176 26.38 4.92 -79.79
CA GLN A 176 26.63 6.25 -80.36
C GLN A 176 28.08 6.39 -80.84
N ALA A 177 29.05 5.93 -80.05
CA ALA A 177 30.46 5.92 -80.45
C ALA A 177 30.68 5.08 -81.72
N THR A 178 30.00 3.93 -81.83
CA THR A 178 30.06 3.05 -83.01
C THR A 178 29.43 3.71 -84.23
N ARG A 179 28.23 4.30 -84.09
CA ARG A 179 27.58 5.07 -85.17
C ARG A 179 28.44 6.25 -85.60
N GLY A 180 29.04 6.97 -84.67
CA GLY A 180 29.98 8.06 -84.95
C GLY A 180 31.19 7.59 -85.75
N LYS A 181 31.78 6.44 -85.42
CA LYS A 181 32.85 5.83 -86.22
C LYS A 181 32.38 5.43 -87.63
N GLN A 182 31.20 4.84 -87.75
CA GLN A 182 30.63 4.45 -89.04
C GLN A 182 30.36 5.66 -89.94
N LEU A 183 29.80 6.74 -89.39
CA LEU A 183 29.59 7.99 -90.12
C LEU A 183 30.90 8.61 -90.57
N LYS A 184 31.92 8.67 -89.70
CA LYS A 184 33.26 9.14 -90.08
C LYS A 184 33.91 8.31 -91.20
N LEU A 185 33.73 6.98 -91.18
CA LEU A 185 34.22 6.12 -92.26
C LEU A 185 33.46 6.38 -93.58
N ARG A 186 32.14 6.59 -93.52
CA ARG A 186 31.33 6.97 -94.69
C ARG A 186 31.71 8.35 -95.22
N GLU A 187 31.92 9.33 -94.35
CA GLU A 187 32.39 10.67 -94.71
C GLU A 187 33.73 10.57 -95.45
N ARG A 188 34.70 9.82 -94.90
CA ARG A 188 35.99 9.58 -95.57
C ARG A 188 35.84 8.89 -96.93
N ALA A 189 35.01 7.86 -97.02
CA ALA A 189 34.77 7.17 -98.28
C ALA A 189 34.15 8.11 -99.33
N LEU A 190 33.19 8.96 -98.94
CA LEU A 190 32.60 9.96 -99.83
C LEU A 190 33.60 11.07 -100.21
N GLU A 191 34.47 11.50 -99.29
CA GLU A 191 35.57 12.43 -99.58
C GLU A 191 36.57 11.83 -100.58
N GLU A 192 36.94 10.55 -100.39
CA GLU A 192 37.81 9.82 -101.31
C GLU A 192 37.16 9.64 -102.69
N GLU A 193 35.88 9.27 -102.76
CA GLU A 193 35.12 9.19 -104.01
C GLU A 193 35.02 10.56 -104.71
N PHE A 194 34.74 11.62 -103.96
CA PHE A 194 34.70 12.98 -104.49
C PHE A 194 36.07 13.40 -105.05
N ASN A 195 37.14 13.12 -104.31
CA ASN A 195 38.51 13.40 -104.74
C ASN A 195 38.91 12.57 -105.97
N ALA A 196 38.49 11.30 -106.04
CA ALA A 196 38.71 10.43 -107.19
C ALA A 196 38.00 10.96 -108.44
N ARG A 197 36.72 11.32 -108.33
CA ARG A 197 35.95 11.96 -109.42
C ARG A 197 36.56 13.29 -109.84
N LYS A 198 37.01 14.12 -108.89
CA LYS A 198 37.71 15.37 -109.17
C LYS A 198 39.01 15.09 -109.94
N ALA A 199 39.79 14.09 -109.55
CA ALA A 199 41.02 13.70 -110.23
C ALA A 199 40.74 13.13 -111.64
N GLU A 200 39.69 12.34 -111.82
CA GLU A 200 39.24 11.88 -113.15
C GLU A 200 38.83 13.05 -114.02
N LEU A 201 38.07 14.00 -113.48
CA LEU A 201 37.66 15.19 -114.22
C LEU A 201 38.87 16.00 -114.67
N ILE A 202 39.84 16.24 -113.77
CA ILE A 202 41.12 16.89 -114.11
C ILE A 202 41.82 16.11 -115.23
N ARG A 203 41.97 14.79 -115.12
CA ARG A 203 42.58 13.96 -116.18
C ARG A 203 41.83 14.04 -117.51
N THR A 204 40.50 14.13 -117.49
CA THR A 204 39.72 14.31 -118.73
C THR A 204 39.93 15.69 -119.32
N PHE A 205 39.97 16.75 -118.50
CA PHE A 205 40.32 18.10 -118.93
C PHE A 205 41.74 18.15 -119.49
N ASP A 206 42.71 17.50 -118.85
CA ASP A 206 44.09 17.40 -119.33
C ASP A 206 44.16 16.63 -120.65
N ARG A 207 43.44 15.51 -120.80
CA ARG A 207 43.34 14.79 -122.09
C ARG A 207 42.70 15.63 -123.20
N ILE A 208 41.66 16.40 -122.88
CA ILE A 208 41.02 17.32 -123.83
C ILE A 208 41.99 18.43 -124.20
N ARG A 209 42.72 18.98 -123.22
CA ARG A 209 43.74 20.01 -123.43
C ARG A 209 44.89 19.49 -124.28
N GLU A 210 45.45 18.33 -123.97
CA GLU A 210 46.48 17.66 -124.79
C GLU A 210 45.96 17.37 -126.20
N GLY A 211 44.70 16.95 -126.34
CA GLY A 211 44.05 16.75 -127.63
C GLY A 211 43.87 18.05 -128.43
N LEU A 212 43.57 19.16 -127.76
CA LEU A 212 43.50 20.50 -128.37
C LEU A 212 44.90 21.00 -128.75
N GLU A 213 45.89 20.91 -127.86
CA GLU A 213 47.28 21.28 -128.12
C GLU A 213 47.90 20.44 -129.24
N ALA A 214 47.55 19.15 -129.35
CA ALA A 214 47.97 18.29 -130.46
C ALA A 214 47.29 18.70 -131.79
N ARG A 215 46.01 19.11 -131.77
CA ARG A 215 45.34 19.70 -132.94
C ARG A 215 45.94 21.06 -133.33
N GLU A 216 46.38 21.84 -132.35
CA GLU A 216 47.06 23.12 -132.57
C GLU A 216 48.46 22.92 -133.16
N ARG A 217 49.20 21.87 -132.72
CA ARG A 217 50.49 21.48 -133.31
C ARG A 217 50.37 20.79 -134.68
N ALA A 218 49.23 20.15 -134.97
CA ALA A 218 48.95 19.51 -136.26
C ALA A 218 48.42 20.49 -137.33
N LEU A 219 48.26 21.78 -136.99
CA LEU A 219 48.00 22.85 -137.96
C LEU A 219 49.33 23.36 -138.53
N PRO A 220 49.68 23.08 -139.81
CA PRO A 220 50.79 23.76 -140.46
C PRO A 220 50.44 25.25 -140.66
N GLN A 221 51.38 26.13 -140.33
CA GLN A 221 51.38 27.49 -140.87
C GLN A 221 51.37 27.42 -142.40
N ALA A 222 50.32 28.02 -143.02
CA ALA A 222 50.31 28.78 -144.28
C ALA A 222 48.95 28.64 -145.03
N PRO A 223 48.58 29.56 -145.93
CA PRO A 223 48.80 31.01 -145.96
C PRO A 223 47.52 31.81 -146.34
N ALA A 224 47.70 33.11 -146.55
CA ALA A 224 46.74 34.15 -146.89
C ALA A 224 45.93 34.01 -148.20
N LYS A 225 44.88 34.85 -148.24
CA LYS A 225 44.03 35.39 -149.33
C LYS A 225 42.68 34.66 -149.52
N GLY A 226 41.50 35.28 -149.47
CA GLY A 226 41.11 36.69 -149.29
C GLY A 226 39.75 36.96 -149.97
N GLY A 227 38.96 37.92 -149.46
CA GLY A 227 38.12 38.80 -150.31
C GLY A 227 36.60 38.92 -150.05
N GLY A 228 36.15 40.15 -149.76
CA GLY A 228 34.88 40.80 -150.17
C GLY A 228 33.65 40.55 -149.28
N LEU A 229 32.96 41.53 -148.68
CA LEU A 229 32.72 42.95 -148.99
C LEU A 229 32.95 43.87 -147.77
#